data_AF-A0A7C5TC02-F1
#
_entry.id   AF-A0A7C5TC02-F1
#
_cell.length_a   1.000
_cell.length_b   1.000
_cell.length_c   1.000
_cell.angle_alpha   90.00
_cell.angle_beta   90.00
_cell.angle_gamma   90.00
#
_symmetry.space_group_name_H-M   'P 1'
#
loop_
_entity.id
_entity.type
_entity.pdbx_description
1 polymer ?
#
loop_
_entity_poly.entity_id
_entity_poly.type
_entity_poly.pdbx_seq_one_letter_code
_entity_poly.pdbx_strand_id
1 'polypeptide(L)'
;MVETTLSEDGLMYIYSPNVYVYGMSITNGTYNGEPVVIMTAQTLSMPFGEVVVGMGVNYNVTIGMASATMYSITIYAANITVTAPLIGTITITPQNARSITSKLASLLSEFVPLPLTNVKIYAYYVNASTISYKGINATIS
;
A
#
# COMPACT_ATOMS: atom_id res chain seq x y z
N MET A 1 -27.56 2.97 -21.10
CA MET A 1 -27.10 1.88 -20.20
C MET A 1 -25.59 1.99 -20.20
N VAL A 2 -24.98 2.45 -19.12
CA VAL A 2 -23.52 2.57 -19.04
C VAL A 2 -23.01 1.19 -18.64
N GLU A 3 -22.31 0.52 -19.53
CA GLU A 3 -21.57 -0.70 -19.19
C GLU A 3 -20.46 -0.30 -18.21
N THR A 4 -20.66 -0.62 -16.94
CA THR A 4 -19.56 -0.71 -15.98
C THR A 4 -18.70 -1.90 -16.39
N THR A 5 -17.54 -1.63 -16.99
CA THR A 5 -16.50 -2.63 -17.19
C THR A 5 -16.12 -3.24 -15.85
N LEU A 6 -16.36 -4.55 -15.72
CA LEU A 6 -16.01 -5.35 -14.55
C LEU A 6 -14.52 -5.74 -14.63
N SER A 7 -13.77 -5.45 -13.56
CA SER A 7 -12.56 -6.17 -13.09
C SER A 7 -11.27 -6.22 -13.92
N GLU A 8 -11.01 -5.35 -14.89
CA GLU A 8 -9.73 -5.35 -15.64
C GLU A 8 -8.67 -4.34 -15.16
N ASP A 9 -8.97 -3.49 -14.17
CA ASP A 9 -7.93 -2.72 -13.48
C ASP A 9 -7.16 -3.68 -12.57
N GLY A 10 -6.12 -4.31 -13.12
CA GLY A 10 -5.35 -5.30 -12.41
C GLY A 10 -4.79 -4.71 -11.11
N LEU A 11 -4.89 -5.50 -10.04
CA LEU A 11 -4.41 -5.12 -8.72
C LEU A 11 -2.94 -4.71 -8.82
N MET A 12 -2.64 -3.53 -8.28
CA MET A 12 -1.27 -3.10 -8.07
C MET A 12 -0.76 -3.79 -6.81
N TYR A 13 0.28 -4.58 -6.96
CA TYR A 13 1.03 -5.12 -5.83
C TYR A 13 2.24 -4.24 -5.55
N ILE A 14 2.26 -3.60 -4.39
CA ILE A 14 3.41 -2.81 -3.92
C ILE A 14 4.12 -3.64 -2.86
N TYR A 15 5.39 -3.88 -3.09
CA TYR A 15 6.29 -4.48 -2.13
C TYR A 15 7.41 -3.51 -1.77
N SER A 16 7.71 -3.42 -0.48
CA SER A 16 8.95 -2.84 -0.03
C SER A 16 9.49 -3.59 1.20
N PRO A 17 10.79 -3.94 1.23
CA PRO A 17 11.40 -4.51 2.42
C PRO A 17 11.37 -3.56 3.61
N ASN A 18 11.41 -2.24 3.37
CA ASN A 18 11.39 -1.21 4.42
C ASN A 18 10.52 -0.03 4.00
N VAL A 19 9.65 0.43 4.89
CA VAL A 19 8.82 1.61 4.67
C VAL A 19 8.85 2.51 5.89
N TYR A 20 9.11 3.79 5.64
CA TYR A 20 8.96 4.86 6.61
C TYR A 20 7.67 5.59 6.30
N VAL A 21 6.72 5.58 7.23
CA VAL A 21 5.43 6.23 7.06
C VAL A 21 5.26 7.31 8.13
N TYR A 22 4.83 8.50 7.70
CA TYR A 22 4.52 9.60 8.60
C TYR A 22 3.06 10.03 8.46
N GLY A 23 2.41 10.32 9.60
CA GLY A 23 1.01 10.74 9.65
C GLY A 23 0.04 9.68 9.11
N MET A 24 0.32 8.39 9.39
CA MET A 24 -0.49 7.28 8.89
C MET A 24 -1.85 7.22 9.59
N SER A 25 -2.91 6.98 8.82
CA SER A 25 -4.21 6.56 9.32
C SER A 25 -4.74 5.42 8.46
N ILE A 26 -5.53 4.54 9.08
CA ILE A 26 -6.12 3.38 8.42
C ILE A 26 -7.61 3.35 8.75
N THR A 27 -8.45 3.00 7.78
CA THR A 27 -9.87 2.76 8.00
C THR A 27 -10.37 1.70 7.02
N ASN A 28 -11.61 1.27 7.19
CA ASN A 28 -12.34 0.57 6.15
C ASN A 28 -13.21 1.53 5.35
N GLY A 29 -13.55 1.13 4.14
CA GLY A 29 -14.49 1.80 3.27
C GLY A 29 -14.84 0.94 2.07
N THR A 30 -15.31 1.57 1.01
CA THR A 30 -15.63 0.91 -0.26
C THR A 30 -14.97 1.63 -1.43
N TYR A 31 -14.57 0.87 -2.46
CA TYR A 31 -14.06 1.38 -3.73
C TYR A 31 -14.70 0.57 -4.86
N ASN A 32 -15.40 1.25 -5.77
CA ASN A 32 -16.19 0.61 -6.85
C ASN A 32 -17.15 -0.49 -6.37
N GLY A 33 -17.71 -0.34 -5.16
CA GLY A 33 -18.63 -1.32 -4.55
C GLY A 33 -17.95 -2.41 -3.74
N GLU A 34 -16.63 -2.57 -3.85
CA GLU A 34 -15.86 -3.57 -3.11
C GLU A 34 -15.40 -3.04 -1.74
N PRO A 35 -15.43 -3.85 -0.67
CA PRO A 35 -14.88 -3.46 0.62
C PRO A 35 -13.35 -3.34 0.55
N VAL A 36 -12.82 -2.23 1.07
CA VAL A 36 -11.37 -1.93 1.02
C VAL A 36 -10.84 -1.43 2.36
N VAL A 37 -9.53 -1.60 2.53
CA VAL A 37 -8.71 -0.87 3.49
C VAL A 37 -8.33 0.46 2.85
N ILE A 38 -8.63 1.56 3.52
CA ILE A 38 -8.19 2.90 3.11
C ILE A 38 -7.05 3.29 4.03
N MET A 39 -5.85 3.41 3.47
CA MET A 39 -4.68 3.94 4.18
C MET A 39 -4.40 5.36 3.69
N THR A 40 -4.28 6.31 4.62
CA THR A 40 -3.77 7.64 4.31
C THR A 40 -2.43 7.88 5.01
N ALA A 41 -1.57 8.67 4.40
CA ALA A 41 -0.30 9.06 4.98
C ALA A 41 0.14 10.44 4.45
N GLN A 42 0.82 11.22 5.29
CA GLN A 42 1.41 12.48 4.84
C GLN A 42 2.64 12.23 3.97
N THR A 43 3.48 11.29 4.38
CA THR A 43 4.68 10.89 3.63
C THR A 43 4.86 9.38 3.74
N LEU A 44 5.24 8.75 2.64
CA LEU A 44 5.65 7.34 2.60
C LEU A 44 6.96 7.23 1.81
N SER A 45 8.01 6.73 2.45
CA SER A 45 9.32 6.54 1.86
C SER A 45 9.68 5.05 1.84
N MET A 46 10.06 4.56 0.67
CA MET A 46 10.42 3.18 0.39
C MET A 46 11.85 3.14 -0.13
N PRO A 47 12.87 2.98 0.73
CA PRO A 47 14.22 2.65 0.30
C PRO A 47 14.22 1.19 -0.16
N PHE A 48 14.36 1.02 -1.47
CA PHE A 48 14.14 -0.22 -2.22
C PHE A 48 12.68 -0.66 -2.23
N GLY A 49 12.17 -1.01 -3.39
CA GLY A 49 10.81 -1.49 -3.53
C GLY A 49 10.55 -2.00 -4.93
N GLU A 50 9.46 -2.72 -5.06
CA GLU A 50 8.96 -3.23 -6.33
C GLU A 50 7.48 -2.96 -6.41
N VAL A 51 7.03 -2.45 -7.54
CA VAL A 51 5.61 -2.34 -7.86
C VAL A 51 5.35 -3.29 -9.01
N VAL A 52 4.54 -4.31 -8.77
CA VAL A 52 4.02 -5.19 -9.80
C VAL A 52 2.63 -4.69 -10.16
N VAL A 53 2.44 -4.32 -11.42
CA VAL A 53 1.13 -3.98 -11.96
C VAL A 53 0.67 -5.17 -12.79
N GLY A 54 -0.39 -5.84 -12.31
CA GLY A 54 -1.06 -6.84 -13.14
C GLY A 54 -1.80 -6.14 -14.27
N MET A 55 -1.57 -6.55 -15.51
CA MET A 55 -2.35 -6.11 -16.67
C MET A 55 -3.13 -7.33 -17.19
N GLY A 56 -4.19 -7.69 -16.46
CA GLY A 56 -5.02 -8.85 -16.76
C GLY A 56 -4.33 -10.20 -16.49
N VAL A 57 -4.89 -11.28 -17.06
CA VAL A 57 -4.48 -12.68 -16.79
C VAL A 57 -3.14 -13.09 -17.40
N ASN A 58 -2.57 -12.30 -18.32
CA ASN A 58 -1.48 -12.76 -19.20
C ASN A 58 -0.20 -11.92 -19.15
N TYR A 59 -0.20 -10.75 -18.50
CA TYR A 59 0.96 -9.87 -18.48
C TYR A 59 1.13 -9.21 -17.11
N ASN A 60 2.32 -9.34 -16.55
CA ASN A 60 2.72 -8.59 -15.37
C ASN A 60 3.88 -7.67 -15.72
N VAL A 61 3.77 -6.41 -15.30
CA VAL A 61 4.88 -5.45 -15.38
C VAL A 61 5.43 -5.28 -13.97
N THR A 62 6.69 -5.68 -13.77
CA THR A 62 7.41 -5.44 -12.52
C THR A 62 8.28 -4.21 -12.68
N ILE A 63 8.00 -3.19 -11.87
CA ILE A 63 8.75 -1.94 -11.79
C ILE A 63 9.56 -1.97 -10.49
N GLY A 64 10.85 -2.28 -10.60
CA GLY A 64 11.79 -2.13 -9.51
C GLY A 64 12.24 -0.68 -9.36
N MET A 65 12.42 -0.23 -8.12
CA MET A 65 12.90 1.10 -7.81
C MET A 65 13.96 1.05 -6.71
N ALA A 66 15.04 1.83 -6.87
CA ALA A 66 16.05 1.99 -5.83
C ALA A 66 15.49 2.76 -4.63
N SER A 67 14.60 3.72 -4.87
CA SER A 67 13.79 4.34 -3.82
C SER A 67 12.54 5.01 -4.39
N ALA A 68 11.50 5.14 -3.57
CA ALA A 68 10.38 6.03 -3.83
C ALA A 68 9.98 6.83 -2.61
N THR A 69 9.55 8.06 -2.84
CA THR A 69 8.92 8.91 -1.83
C THR A 69 7.60 9.42 -2.39
N MET A 70 6.53 9.24 -1.63
CA MET A 70 5.19 9.73 -1.95
C MET A 70 4.72 10.70 -0.86
N TYR A 71 3.90 11.67 -1.26
CA TYR A 71 3.31 12.67 -0.38
C TYR A 71 1.79 12.74 -0.50
N SER A 72 1.12 13.07 0.60
CA SER A 72 -0.36 13.20 0.70
C SER A 72 -1.08 12.02 0.04
N ILE A 73 -0.84 10.84 0.58
CA ILE A 73 -1.18 9.57 -0.06
C ILE A 73 -2.53 9.08 0.45
N THR A 74 -3.32 8.52 -0.46
CA THR A 74 -4.47 7.68 -0.17
C THR A 74 -4.35 6.39 -0.98
N ILE A 75 -4.36 5.25 -0.30
CA ILE A 75 -4.33 3.92 -0.89
C ILE A 75 -5.65 3.22 -0.60
N TYR A 76 -6.30 2.70 -1.64
CA TYR A 76 -7.46 1.83 -1.55
C TYR A 76 -6.98 0.40 -1.82
N ALA A 77 -6.88 -0.40 -0.77
CA ALA A 77 -6.29 -1.74 -0.83
C ALA A 77 -7.28 -2.85 -0.47
N ALA A 78 -7.18 -3.97 -1.15
CA ALA A 78 -7.83 -5.21 -0.75
C ALA A 78 -7.29 -5.68 0.60
N ASN A 79 -5.97 -5.62 0.79
CA ASN A 79 -5.30 -5.86 2.06
C ASN A 79 -3.92 -5.21 2.12
N ILE A 80 -3.43 -5.03 3.34
CA ILE A 80 -2.09 -4.52 3.63
C ILE A 80 -1.45 -5.48 4.64
N THR A 81 -0.28 -6.04 4.32
CA THR A 81 0.51 -6.82 5.26
C THR A 81 1.79 -6.08 5.59
N VAL A 82 2.10 -5.96 6.88
CA VAL A 82 3.32 -5.32 7.37
C VAL A 82 3.91 -6.12 8.51
N THR A 83 5.22 -6.11 8.64
CA THR A 83 5.93 -6.62 9.82
C THR A 83 6.44 -5.45 10.64
N ALA A 84 5.90 -5.28 11.83
CA ALA A 84 6.36 -4.27 12.78
C ALA A 84 7.28 -4.92 13.83
N PRO A 85 8.37 -4.24 14.25
CA PRO A 85 9.17 -4.71 15.38
C PRO A 85 8.30 -4.93 16.62
N LEU A 86 8.59 -5.98 17.40
CA LEU A 86 7.90 -6.35 18.66
C LEU A 86 6.46 -6.88 18.53
N ILE A 87 5.76 -6.61 17.42
CA ILE A 87 4.34 -6.98 17.24
C ILE A 87 4.19 -8.13 16.21
N GLY A 88 5.21 -8.31 15.37
CA GLY A 88 5.21 -9.34 14.34
C GLY A 88 4.47 -8.92 13.09
N THR A 89 4.04 -9.90 12.29
CA THR A 89 3.33 -9.67 11.03
C THR A 89 1.86 -9.42 11.26
N ILE A 90 1.36 -8.33 10.71
CA ILE A 90 -0.03 -7.90 10.79
C ILE A 90 -0.59 -7.86 9.37
N THR A 91 -1.73 -8.51 9.16
CA THR A 91 -2.52 -8.38 7.93
C THR A 91 -3.79 -7.60 8.20
N ILE A 92 -3.90 -6.47 7.51
CA ILE A 92 -5.01 -5.53 7.58
C ILE A 92 -5.93 -5.82 6.40
N THR A 93 -7.20 -6.03 6.72
CA THR A 93 -8.29 -6.34 5.80
C THR A 93 -9.44 -5.37 6.09
N PRO A 94 -10.41 -5.20 5.17
CA PRO A 94 -11.55 -4.30 5.40
C PRO A 94 -12.33 -4.64 6.68
N GLN A 95 -12.38 -5.92 7.05
CA GLN A 95 -13.09 -6.43 8.22
C GLN A 95 -12.40 -6.06 9.54
N ASN A 96 -11.08 -5.90 9.56
CA ASN A 96 -10.30 -5.64 10.77
C ASN A 96 -9.60 -4.26 10.79
N ALA A 97 -9.73 -3.45 9.72
CA ALA A 97 -9.01 -2.19 9.60
C ALA A 97 -9.25 -1.24 10.79
N ARG A 98 -10.50 -1.10 11.27
CA ARG A 98 -10.82 -0.25 12.42
C ARG A 98 -10.17 -0.72 13.72
N SER A 99 -10.18 -2.02 13.99
CA SER A 99 -9.63 -2.60 15.23
C SER A 99 -8.11 -2.64 15.24
N ILE A 100 -7.48 -2.70 14.06
CA ILE A 100 -6.03 -2.62 13.93
C ILE A 100 -5.56 -1.16 13.99
N THR A 101 -6.33 -0.20 13.48
CA THR A 101 -5.98 1.23 13.52
C THR A 101 -5.75 1.71 14.95
N SER A 102 -6.62 1.33 15.89
CA SER A 102 -6.44 1.69 17.30
C SER A 102 -5.20 1.05 17.92
N LYS A 103 -4.87 -0.19 17.54
CA LYS A 103 -3.66 -0.90 18.01
C LYS A 103 -2.37 -0.34 17.39
N LEU A 104 -2.37 -0.03 16.09
CA LEU A 104 -1.23 0.60 15.42
C LEU A 104 -1.02 2.03 15.91
N ALA A 105 -2.10 2.81 16.09
CA ALA A 105 -2.01 4.17 16.60
C ALA A 105 -1.37 4.22 18.00
N SER A 106 -1.74 3.31 18.92
CA SER A 106 -1.12 3.24 20.24
C SER A 106 0.36 2.85 20.20
N LEU A 107 0.76 2.01 19.23
CA LEU A 107 2.14 1.52 19.12
C LEU A 107 3.05 2.53 18.39
N LEU A 108 2.51 3.22 17.39
CA LEU A 108 3.22 4.27 16.65
C LEU A 108 3.34 5.57 17.45
N SER A 109 2.43 5.84 18.40
CA SER A 109 2.55 6.99 19.31
C SER A 109 3.66 6.83 20.35
N GLU A 110 4.00 5.59 20.73
CA GLU A 110 5.11 5.31 21.67
C GLU A 110 6.46 5.17 20.96
N PHE A 111 6.46 4.78 19.67
CA PHE A 111 7.68 4.51 18.91
C PHE A 111 7.66 5.18 17.53
N VAL A 112 7.90 6.49 17.49
CA VAL A 112 8.21 7.21 16.25
C VAL A 112 9.72 7.24 16.03
N PRO A 113 10.26 6.89 14.83
CA PRO A 113 9.68 6.11 13.74
C PRO A 113 10.42 4.76 13.62
N LEU A 114 9.76 3.66 13.99
CA LEU A 114 10.28 2.33 13.64
C LEU A 114 9.95 2.03 12.17
N PRO A 115 10.91 1.55 11.36
CA PRO A 115 10.63 1.13 10.00
C PRO A 115 9.64 -0.04 10.00
N LEU A 116 8.58 0.07 9.20
CA LEU A 116 7.77 -1.09 8.86
C LEU A 116 8.57 -1.94 7.87
N THR A 117 8.62 -3.24 8.10
CA THR A 117 9.37 -4.16 7.25
C THR A 117 8.44 -5.09 6.48
N ASN A 118 8.92 -5.62 5.35
CA ASN A 118 8.18 -6.56 4.50
C ASN A 118 6.76 -6.08 4.15
N VAL A 119 6.64 -4.79 3.81
CA VAL A 119 5.36 -4.17 3.49
C VAL A 119 4.86 -4.67 2.15
N LYS A 120 3.64 -5.19 2.15
CA LYS A 120 2.92 -5.73 0.99
C LYS A 120 1.55 -5.06 0.92
N ILE A 121 1.24 -4.43 -0.19
CA ILE A 121 -0.04 -3.75 -0.40
C ILE A 121 -0.63 -4.28 -1.70
N TYR A 122 -1.84 -4.81 -1.63
CA TYR A 122 -2.63 -5.16 -2.81
C TYR A 122 -3.65 -4.06 -3.04
N ALA A 123 -3.26 -3.07 -3.83
CA ALA A 123 -4.01 -1.85 -4.08
C ALA A 123 -4.91 -1.98 -5.32
N TYR A 124 -6.15 -1.55 -5.18
CA TYR A 124 -7.01 -1.21 -6.32
C TYR A 124 -6.63 0.15 -6.89
N TYR A 125 -6.25 1.09 -6.01
CA TYR A 125 -5.92 2.45 -6.42
C TYR A 125 -4.97 3.12 -5.44
N VAL A 126 -4.03 3.91 -5.98
CA VAL A 126 -3.10 4.74 -5.22
C VAL A 126 -3.21 6.16 -5.74
N ASN A 127 -3.51 7.10 -4.85
CA ASN A 127 -3.45 8.51 -5.11
C ASN A 127 -2.38 9.14 -4.24
N ALA A 128 -1.57 10.03 -4.82
CA ALA A 128 -0.59 10.83 -4.10
C ALA A 128 -0.46 12.18 -4.80
N SER A 129 -0.21 13.25 -4.03
CA SER A 129 -0.01 14.58 -4.61
C SER A 129 1.28 14.66 -5.43
N THR A 130 2.32 13.97 -4.95
CA THR A 130 3.62 13.87 -5.61
C THR A 130 4.16 12.46 -5.40
N ILE A 131 4.75 11.90 -6.46
CA ILE A 131 5.53 10.68 -6.38
C ILE A 131 6.89 10.90 -7.03
N SER A 132 7.95 10.66 -6.27
CA SER A 132 9.33 10.74 -6.72
C SER A 132 9.96 9.36 -6.68
N TYR A 133 10.44 8.89 -7.83
CA TYR A 133 11.13 7.61 -7.96
C TYR A 133 12.61 7.83 -8.29
N LYS A 134 13.48 6.90 -7.86
CA LYS A 134 14.89 6.84 -8.25
C LYS A 134 15.25 5.44 -8.70
N GLY A 135 16.03 5.36 -9.80
CA GLY A 135 16.58 4.11 -10.31
C GLY A 135 15.48 3.12 -10.72
N ILE A 136 14.58 3.55 -11.60
CA ILE A 136 13.50 2.73 -12.12
C ILE A 136 14.07 1.70 -13.10
N ASN A 137 13.72 0.43 -12.91
CA ASN A 137 13.95 -0.65 -13.86
C ASN A 137 12.62 -1.39 -14.08
N ALA A 138 12.23 -1.60 -15.34
CA ALA A 138 10.99 -2.30 -15.68
C ALA A 138 11.29 -3.65 -16.36
N THR A 139 10.59 -4.69 -15.94
CA THR A 139 10.62 -6.03 -16.56
C THR A 139 9.19 -6.45 -16.90
N ILE A 140 9.01 -7.02 -18.09
CA ILE A 140 7.72 -7.53 -18.58
C ILE A 140 7.85 -9.05 -18.68
N SER A 141 6.89 -9.78 -18.10
CA SER A 141 6.81 -11.24 -18.11
C SER A 141 5.42 -11.73 -18.43
#